data_AF-A0A819XNQ9-F1
#
_entry.id   AF-A0A819XNQ9-F1
#
_cell.length_a   1.000
_cell.length_b   1.000
_cell.length_c   1.000
_cell.angle_alpha   90.00
_cell.angle_beta   90.00
_cell.angle_gamma   90.00
#
_symmetry.space_group_name_H-M   'P 1'
#
loop_
_entity.id
_entity.type
_entity.pdbx_description
1 polymer ?
#
loop_
_entity_poly.entity_id
_entity_poly.type
_entity_poly.pdbx_seq_one_letter_code
_entity_poly.pdbx_strand_id
1 'polypeptide(L)'
;MLLRTIRYCSTFQDYLNEREKLRMALLLNKYPNKFIDEQFNIILSKLDIIQPLTYNNYANYRQRVIDSPIKEKVTVDYCKTIFVHFTYCSSMKIFPRKFHTLWDKYFSESPINEVKPILGTRNVNNLQRRLVHTRSIVP
;
A
#
# COMPACT_ATOMS: atom_id res chain seq x y z
N MET A 1 6.44 5.54 -0.07
CA MET A 1 7.72 6.26 0.12
C MET A 1 8.10 7.09 -1.10
N LEU A 2 8.08 6.57 -2.33
CA LEU A 2 8.42 7.36 -3.53
C LEU A 2 7.58 8.64 -3.72
N LEU A 3 6.26 8.58 -3.53
CA LEU A 3 5.38 9.76 -3.55
C LEU A 3 5.79 10.82 -2.51
N ARG A 4 6.23 10.35 -1.33
CA ARG A 4 6.72 11.20 -0.25
C ARG A 4 7.98 11.93 -0.69
N THR A 5 8.88 11.23 -1.38
CA THR A 5 10.09 11.80 -1.98
C THR A 5 9.78 12.91 -2.97
N ILE A 6 8.88 12.67 -3.94
CA ILE A 6 8.49 13.70 -4.93
C ILE A 6 7.90 14.95 -4.24
N ARG A 7 7.12 14.75 -3.16
CA ARG A 7 6.50 15.85 -2.43
C ARG A 7 7.52 16.70 -1.65
N TYR A 8 8.49 16.09 -0.99
CA TYR A 8 9.42 16.79 -0.10
C TYR A 8 10.72 17.24 -0.75
N CYS A 9 11.22 16.54 -1.77
CA CYS A 9 12.43 16.94 -2.48
C CYS A 9 12.13 18.16 -3.36
N SER A 10 12.75 19.30 -3.05
CA SER A 10 12.61 20.55 -3.81
C SER A 10 13.38 20.49 -5.13
N THR A 11 14.52 19.82 -5.17
CA THR A 11 15.35 19.68 -6.37
C THR A 11 15.25 18.28 -6.99
N PHE A 12 15.49 18.19 -8.29
CA PHE A 12 15.56 16.92 -9.00
C PHE A 12 16.70 16.03 -8.49
N GLN A 13 17.83 16.63 -8.09
CA GLN A 13 18.97 15.90 -7.56
C GLN A 13 18.66 15.24 -6.22
N ASP A 14 17.96 15.95 -5.33
CA ASP A 14 17.52 15.38 -4.05
C ASP A 14 16.55 14.23 -4.26
N TYR A 15 15.64 14.37 -5.23
CA TYR A 15 14.74 13.29 -5.61
C TYR A 15 15.49 12.04 -6.10
N LEU A 16 16.49 12.21 -6.96
CA LEU A 16 17.32 11.08 -7.43
C LEU A 16 18.06 10.41 -6.28
N ASN A 17 18.69 11.20 -5.40
CA ASN A 17 19.42 10.67 -4.25
C ASN A 17 18.50 9.84 -3.35
N GLU A 18 17.31 10.35 -3.02
CA GLU A 18 16.34 9.63 -2.20
C GLU A 18 15.72 8.41 -2.91
N ARG A 19 15.49 8.50 -4.22
CA ARG A 19 15.06 7.35 -5.03
C ARG A 19 16.09 6.22 -4.99
N GLU A 20 17.37 6.55 -5.13
CA GLU A 20 18.45 5.56 -5.07
C GLU A 20 18.62 4.99 -3.66
N LYS A 21 18.49 5.79 -2.59
CA LYS A 21 18.44 5.27 -1.22
C LYS A 21 17.30 4.27 -1.03
N LEU A 22 16.11 4.56 -1.55
CA LEU A 22 14.97 3.65 -1.52
C LEU A 22 15.24 2.38 -2.32
N ARG A 23 15.81 2.50 -3.51
CA ARG A 23 16.19 1.36 -4.36
C ARG A 23 17.20 0.47 -3.63
N MET A 24 18.25 1.06 -3.06
CA MET A 24 19.27 0.35 -2.29
C MET A 24 18.67 -0.37 -1.08
N ALA A 25 17.81 0.30 -0.31
CA ALA A 25 17.13 -0.32 0.82
C ALA A 25 16.30 -1.54 0.38
N LEU A 26 15.62 -1.48 -0.76
CA LEU A 26 14.86 -2.62 -1.32
C LEU A 26 15.80 -3.73 -1.81
N LEU A 27 16.91 -3.39 -2.47
CA LEU A 27 17.91 -4.38 -2.89
C LEU A 27 18.52 -5.13 -1.69
N LEU A 28 18.87 -4.40 -0.61
CA LEU A 28 19.37 -4.98 0.64
C LEU A 28 18.36 -5.93 1.30
N ASN A 29 17.07 -5.69 1.10
CA ASN A 29 15.99 -6.57 1.53
C ASN A 29 15.69 -7.70 0.52
N LYS A 30 16.60 -7.97 -0.43
CA LYS A 30 16.52 -9.05 -1.43
C LYS A 30 15.33 -8.94 -2.40
N TYR A 31 14.82 -7.73 -2.66
CA TYR A 31 13.79 -7.55 -3.69
C TYR A 31 14.41 -7.61 -5.10
N PRO A 32 13.79 -8.33 -6.07
CA PRO A 32 14.28 -8.37 -7.44
C PRO A 32 14.27 -7.00 -8.11
N ASN A 33 15.28 -6.71 -8.93
CA ASN A 33 15.43 -5.40 -9.56
C ASN A 33 14.22 -5.02 -10.45
N LYS A 34 13.76 -5.96 -11.28
CA LYS A 34 12.56 -5.78 -12.13
C LYS A 34 11.32 -5.41 -11.31
N PHE A 35 11.14 -6.07 -10.17
CA PHE A 35 10.02 -5.80 -9.28
C PHE A 35 10.08 -4.37 -8.70
N ILE A 36 11.26 -3.88 -8.33
CA ILE A 36 11.42 -2.52 -7.81
C ILE A 36 11.05 -1.49 -8.88
N ASP A 37 11.54 -1.67 -10.11
CA ASP A 37 11.23 -0.78 -11.23
C ASP A 37 9.73 -0.81 -11.57
N GLU A 38 9.09 -1.98 -11.60
CA GLU A 38 7.64 -2.11 -11.76
C GLU A 38 6.87 -1.36 -10.68
N GLN A 39 7.24 -1.49 -9.41
CA GLN A 39 6.58 -0.77 -8.32
C GLN A 39 6.75 0.75 -8.44
N PHE A 40 7.93 1.22 -8.86
CA PHE A 40 8.15 2.63 -9.09
C PHE A 40 7.29 3.13 -10.25
N ASN A 41 7.22 2.39 -11.35
CA ASN A 41 6.38 2.73 -12.50
C ASN A 41 4.89 2.74 -12.16
N ILE A 42 4.41 1.80 -11.34
CA ILE A 42 3.01 1.78 -10.86
C ILE A 42 2.70 3.03 -10.02
N ILE A 43 3.66 3.51 -9.22
CA ILE A 43 3.46 4.72 -8.42
C ILE A 43 3.44 5.95 -9.33
N LEU A 44 4.35 6.03 -10.30
CA LEU A 44 4.41 7.15 -11.26
C LEU A 44 3.16 7.20 -12.15
N SER A 45 2.68 6.04 -12.63
CA SER A 45 1.46 5.97 -13.45
C SER A 45 0.21 6.38 -12.67
N LYS A 46 0.12 6.07 -11.37
CA LYS A 46 -0.95 6.55 -10.49
C LYS A 46 -0.98 8.07 -10.29
N LEU A 47 0.09 8.76 -10.68
CA LEU A 47 0.22 10.22 -10.62
C LEU A 47 0.15 10.86 -12.01
N ASP A 48 -0.28 10.09 -13.02
CA ASP A 48 -0.31 10.51 -14.42
C ASP A 48 1.05 11.00 -14.94
N ILE A 49 2.14 10.46 -14.39
CA ILE A 49 3.52 10.70 -14.85
C ILE A 49 3.85 9.64 -15.90
N ILE A 50 3.53 9.94 -17.16
CA ILE A 50 3.74 9.03 -18.31
C ILE A 50 5.18 9.15 -18.85
N GLN A 51 5.80 10.32 -18.67
CA GLN A 51 7.16 10.60 -19.14
C GLN A 51 8.19 10.43 -18.03
N PRO A 52 9.43 10.04 -18.34
CA PRO A 52 10.50 9.99 -17.35
C PRO A 52 10.71 11.38 -16.72
N LEU A 53 10.89 11.40 -15.41
CA LEU A 53 11.21 12.62 -14.68
C LEU A 53 12.62 13.08 -15.07
N THR A 54 12.70 14.32 -15.54
CA THR A 54 13.93 15.02 -15.91
C THR A 54 14.04 16.32 -15.13
N TYR A 55 15.21 16.94 -15.16
CA TYR A 55 15.44 18.24 -14.53
C TYR A 55 14.39 19.30 -14.97
N ASN A 56 14.00 19.27 -16.24
CA ASN A 56 13.10 20.27 -16.83
C ASN A 56 11.63 20.06 -16.46
N ASN A 57 11.18 18.83 -16.24
CA ASN A 57 9.76 18.52 -15.99
C ASN A 57 9.45 18.25 -14.51
N TYR A 58 10.48 18.04 -13.67
CA TYR A 58 10.32 17.64 -12.27
C TYR A 58 9.50 18.65 -11.46
N ALA A 59 9.77 19.95 -11.61
CA ALA A 59 9.06 21.00 -10.87
C ALA A 59 7.54 20.96 -11.15
N ASN A 60 7.16 20.77 -12.42
CA ASN A 60 5.76 20.71 -12.83
C ASN A 60 5.04 19.50 -12.22
N TYR A 61 5.66 18.32 -12.26
CA TYR A 61 5.09 17.11 -11.67
C TYR A 61 5.03 17.18 -10.15
N ARG A 62 6.06 17.74 -9.50
CA ARG A 62 6.07 17.97 -8.06
C ARG A 62 4.90 18.86 -7.64
N GLN A 63 4.67 19.95 -8.37
CA GLN A 63 3.57 20.87 -8.08
C GLN A 63 2.21 20.16 -8.18
N ARG A 64 1.99 19.36 -9.22
CA ARG A 64 0.79 18.51 -9.35
C ARG A 64 0.60 17.55 -8.18
N VAL A 65 1.68 16.96 -7.67
CA VAL A 65 1.64 16.05 -6.52
C VAL A 65 1.32 16.78 -5.21
N ILE A 66 1.75 18.04 -5.08
CA ILE A 66 1.45 18.90 -3.92
C ILE A 66 0.00 19.37 -3.96
N ASP A 67 -0.46 19.80 -5.13
CA ASP A 67 -1.80 20.35 -5.36
C ASP A 67 -2.87 19.26 -5.48
N SER A 68 -2.44 17.99 -5.59
CA SER A 68 -3.35 16.84 -5.56
C SER A 68 -4.22 16.94 -4.31
N PRO A 69 -5.56 16.92 -4.45
CA PRO A 69 -6.46 17.06 -3.32
C PRO A 69 -6.10 15.99 -2.30
N ILE A 70 -5.90 16.43 -1.06
CA ILE A 70 -5.74 15.52 0.07
C ILE A 70 -6.98 14.63 0.00
N LYS A 71 -6.80 13.34 -0.33
CA LYS A 71 -7.92 12.39 -0.31
C LYS A 71 -8.50 12.50 1.08
N GLU A 72 -9.69 13.09 1.16
CA GLU A 72 -10.41 13.18 2.42
C GLU A 72 -10.50 11.76 2.94
N LYS A 73 -10.09 11.57 4.19
CA LYS A 73 -10.26 10.27 4.82
C LYS A 73 -11.75 9.98 4.73
N VAL A 74 -12.11 8.90 4.04
CA VAL A 74 -13.50 8.45 3.95
C VAL A 74 -14.05 8.45 5.36
N THR A 75 -15.06 9.29 5.61
CA THR A 75 -15.70 9.37 6.92
C THR A 75 -16.37 8.03 7.17
N VAL A 76 -15.92 7.34 8.22
CA VAL A 76 -16.48 6.04 8.57
C VAL A 76 -17.67 6.29 9.47
N ASP A 77 -18.84 5.77 9.07
CA ASP A 77 -20.00 5.73 9.93
C ASP A 77 -19.79 4.63 11.00
N TYR A 78 -19.40 5.05 12.21
CA TYR A 78 -19.15 4.16 13.34
C TYR A 78 -20.43 3.50 13.89
N CYS A 79 -21.62 4.01 13.55
CA CYS A 79 -22.88 3.37 13.91
C CYS A 79 -23.18 2.16 13.01
N LYS A 80 -22.68 2.16 11.77
CA LYS A 80 -22.93 1.12 10.76
C LYS A 80 -21.69 0.30 10.40
N THR A 81 -20.58 0.49 11.10
CA THR A 81 -19.31 -0.16 10.78
C THR A 81 -18.63 -0.71 12.03
N ILE A 82 -18.23 -1.99 11.99
CA ILE A 82 -17.40 -2.61 13.04
C ILE A 82 -16.02 -2.92 12.48
N PHE A 83 -14.99 -2.50 13.20
CA PHE A 83 -13.60 -2.88 12.90
C PHE A 83 -13.23 -4.16 13.64
N VAL A 84 -12.96 -5.22 12.88
CA VAL A 84 -12.49 -6.49 13.43
C VAL A 84 -10.98 -6.56 13.23
N HIS A 85 -10.23 -6.51 14.33
CA HIS A 85 -8.77 -6.68 14.26
C HIS A 85 -8.41 -8.13 14.52
N PHE A 86 -7.68 -8.75 13.57
CA PHE A 86 -7.13 -10.08 13.77
C PHE A 86 -5.60 -10.04 13.77
N THR A 87 -4.98 -10.87 14.59
CA THR A 87 -3.53 -11.07 14.60
C THR A 87 -3.18 -12.18 13.61
N TYR A 88 -2.26 -11.90 12.70
CA TYR A 88 -1.89 -12.88 11.68
C TYR A 88 -1.10 -14.06 12.28
N CYS A 89 -1.61 -15.28 12.06
CA CYS A 89 -0.93 -16.55 12.34
C CYS A 89 -0.88 -17.43 11.08
N SER A 90 0.15 -18.29 10.97
CA SER A 90 0.36 -19.17 9.81
C SER A 90 -0.84 -20.10 9.55
N SER A 91 -1.44 -20.64 10.61
CA SER A 91 -2.64 -21.47 10.59
C SER A 91 -3.88 -20.73 10.04
N MET A 92 -3.99 -19.43 10.29
CA MET A 92 -5.13 -18.59 9.86
C MET A 92 -4.89 -17.92 8.50
N LYS A 93 -4.00 -18.47 7.67
CA LYS A 93 -3.64 -17.89 6.36
C LYS A 93 -4.81 -17.62 5.42
N ILE A 94 -5.87 -18.42 5.49
CA ILE A 94 -7.04 -18.34 4.61
C ILE A 94 -8.14 -17.48 5.23
N PHE A 95 -8.04 -17.16 6.53
CA PHE A 95 -9.08 -16.45 7.26
C PHE A 95 -9.45 -15.09 6.62
N PRO A 96 -8.51 -14.23 6.21
CA PRO A 96 -8.87 -12.95 5.60
C PRO A 96 -9.68 -13.09 4.33
N ARG A 97 -9.42 -14.15 3.54
CA ARG A 97 -10.15 -14.45 2.31
C ARG A 97 -11.57 -14.97 2.58
N LYS A 98 -11.76 -15.69 3.69
CA LYS A 98 -13.04 -16.30 4.08
C LYS A 98 -13.84 -15.46 5.06
N PHE A 99 -13.30 -14.34 5.55
CA PHE A 99 -13.88 -13.57 6.63
C PHE A 99 -15.33 -13.16 6.35
N HIS A 100 -15.60 -12.54 5.20
CA HIS A 100 -16.96 -12.12 4.85
C HIS A 100 -17.91 -13.30 4.69
N THR A 101 -17.46 -14.41 4.08
CA THR A 101 -18.27 -15.63 3.99
C THR A 101 -18.60 -16.21 5.36
N LEU A 102 -17.66 -16.17 6.31
CA LEU A 102 -17.89 -16.61 7.69
C LEU A 102 -18.81 -15.64 8.42
N TRP A 103 -18.64 -14.34 8.20
CA TRP A 103 -19.49 -13.31 8.78
C TRP A 103 -20.93 -13.52 8.35
N ASP A 104 -21.17 -13.61 7.04
CA ASP A 104 -22.51 -13.84 6.49
C ASP A 104 -23.08 -15.16 7.00
N LYS A 105 -22.28 -16.24 7.06
CA LYS A 105 -22.75 -17.54 7.54
C LYS A 105 -23.28 -17.52 8.98
N TYR A 106 -22.63 -16.77 9.89
CA TYR A 106 -22.97 -16.81 11.31
C TYR A 106 -23.80 -15.62 11.78
N PHE A 107 -23.78 -14.51 11.04
CA PHE A 107 -24.40 -13.26 11.45
C PHE A 107 -25.47 -12.77 10.49
N SER A 108 -25.77 -13.46 9.38
CA SER A 108 -26.84 -13.07 8.45
C SER A 108 -28.21 -12.91 9.11
N GLU A 109 -28.53 -13.78 10.06
CA GLU A 109 -29.82 -13.79 10.78
C GLU A 109 -29.77 -12.99 12.10
N SER A 110 -28.61 -12.39 12.41
CA SER A 110 -28.40 -11.61 13.63
C SER A 110 -28.73 -10.13 13.39
N PRO A 111 -29.15 -9.38 14.44
CA PRO A 111 -29.27 -7.92 14.37
C PRO A 111 -27.98 -7.21 13.94
N ILE A 112 -26.83 -7.87 14.06
CA ILE A 112 -25.53 -7.33 13.66
C ILE A 112 -25.30 -7.37 12.13
N ASN A 113 -26.18 -8.02 11.35
CA ASN A 113 -26.09 -8.07 9.89
C ASN A 113 -26.19 -6.68 9.24
N GLU A 114 -26.87 -5.74 9.90
CA GLU A 114 -26.97 -4.36 9.43
C GLU A 114 -25.64 -3.59 9.53
N VAL A 115 -24.66 -4.16 10.23
CA VAL A 115 -23.35 -3.57 10.46
C VAL A 115 -22.33 -4.14 9.48
N LYS A 116 -21.64 -3.26 8.76
CA LYS A 116 -20.57 -3.64 7.83
C LYS A 116 -19.29 -3.98 8.59
N PRO A 117 -18.80 -5.23 8.53
CA PRO A 117 -17.53 -5.55 9.17
C PRO A 117 -16.35 -5.13 8.27
N ILE A 118 -15.36 -4.48 8.86
CA ILE A 118 -14.08 -4.16 8.21
C ILE A 118 -12.97 -4.93 8.92
N LEU A 119 -12.35 -5.85 8.19
CA LEU A 119 -11.24 -6.65 8.72
C LEU A 119 -9.93 -5.85 8.65
N GLY A 120 -9.32 -5.61 9.81
CA GLY A 120 -7.98 -5.06 9.95
C GLY A 120 -7.00 -6.09 10.50
N THR A 121 -5.72 -5.95 10.15
CA THR A 121 -4.63 -6.77 10.72
C THR A 121 -3.97 -6.03 11.88
N ARG A 122 -3.86 -6.66 13.05
CA ARG A 122 -3.06 -6.16 14.17
C ARG A 122 -1.63 -6.73 14.06
N ASN A 123 -0.65 -5.83 14.03
CA ASN A 123 0.80 -6.10 14.05
C ASN A 123 1.40 -6.75 12.78
N VAL A 124 2.37 -6.04 12.17
CA VAL A 124 2.76 -6.17 10.76
C VAL A 124 3.95 -7.12 10.56
N ASN A 125 4.70 -7.46 11.61
CA ASN A 125 5.98 -8.17 11.47
C ASN A 125 5.84 -9.58 10.86
N ASN A 126 4.84 -10.37 11.28
CA ASN A 126 4.63 -11.73 10.78
C ASN A 126 4.02 -11.75 9.37
N LEU A 127 3.08 -10.83 9.10
CA LEU A 127 2.48 -10.66 7.78
C LEU A 127 3.52 -10.15 6.77
N GLN A 128 4.36 -9.19 7.17
CA GLN A 128 5.46 -8.66 6.37
C GLN A 128 6.48 -9.75 6.04
N ARG A 129 6.94 -10.53 7.04
CA ARG A 129 7.85 -11.67 6.79
C ARG A 129 7.24 -12.67 5.80
N ARG A 130 5.95 -12.98 5.93
CA ARG A 130 5.29 -13.91 5.00
C ARG A 130 5.13 -13.34 3.59
N LEU A 131 4.70 -12.09 3.43
CA LEU A 131 4.55 -11.46 2.12
C LEU A 131 5.88 -11.39 1.36
N VAL A 132 7.00 -11.26 2.08
CA VAL A 132 8.37 -11.35 1.54
C VAL A 132 8.73 -12.79 1.16
N HIS A 133 8.41 -13.78 2.00
CA HIS A 133 8.74 -15.19 1.75
C HIS A 133 7.87 -15.90 0.70
N THR A 134 6.58 -15.58 0.55
CA THR A 134 5.68 -16.26 -0.41
C THR A 134 5.89 -15.86 -1.87
N ARG A 135 6.88 -15.00 -2.17
CA ARG A 135 7.24 -14.59 -3.54
C ARG A 135 8.42 -15.37 -4.13
N SER A 136 8.70 -16.58 -3.65
CA SER A 136 9.70 -17.44 -4.31
C SER A 136 9.11 -18.16 -5.52
N ILE A 137 9.54 -17.70 -6.70
CA ILE A 137 9.98 -18.49 -7.87
C ILE A 137 8.93 -19.50 -8.38
N VAL A 138 8.12 -19.05 -9.35
CA VAL A 138 7.59 -19.98 -10.36
C VAL A 138 8.76 -20.26 -11.31
N PRO A 139 9.11 -21.54 -11.58
CA PRO A 139 10.19 -21.90 -12.51
C PRO A 139 9.94 -21.39 -13.93
#